data_AF-A0A284VSG7-F1
#
_entry.id   AF-A0A284VSG7-F1
#
_cell.length_a   1.000
_cell.length_b   1.000
_cell.length_c   1.000
_cell.angle_alpha   90.00
_cell.angle_beta   90.00
_cell.angle_gamma   90.00
#
_symmetry.space_group_name_H-M   'P 1'
#
loop_
_entity.id
_entity.type
_entity.pdbx_description
1 polymer ?
#
loop_
_entity_poly.entity_id
_entity_poly.type
_entity_poly.pdbx_seq_one_letter_code
_entity_poly.pdbx_strand_id
1 'polypeptide(L)'
;MDILDGFEELAADGQRSEIKVPLMHVELSFNVRYFMNKAGAGYCGLLVSGVKGKGLKGKIEAVAAKSYIGRTVYVFLSELNDGKKFITVPALFEKEPTFDEKLDMDDLIINTYFHADFKKSPQEVYKEHMCALIGKDISNDRDSLRRGILGLPAKGIEILKSYK
;
A
#
# COMPACT_ATOMS: atom_id res chain seq x y z
N MET A 1 -3.87 -12.53 -8.07
CA MET A 1 -2.76 -11.59 -7.82
C MET A 1 -1.49 -12.40 -7.87
N ASP A 2 -0.65 -12.07 -8.83
CA ASP A 2 0.61 -12.77 -9.09
C ASP A 2 1.65 -12.36 -8.04
N ILE A 3 2.47 -13.31 -7.65
CA ILE A 3 3.56 -13.11 -6.69
C ILE A 3 4.79 -12.69 -7.49
N LEU A 4 5.46 -11.63 -7.03
CA LEU A 4 6.75 -11.23 -7.58
C LEU A 4 7.81 -12.33 -7.41
N ASP A 5 8.61 -12.56 -8.45
CA ASP A 5 9.73 -13.49 -8.38
C ASP A 5 10.68 -13.14 -7.23
N GLY A 6 11.06 -14.15 -6.46
CA GLY A 6 11.93 -13.99 -5.28
C GLY A 6 11.23 -13.46 -4.02
N PHE A 7 9.90 -13.25 -4.07
CA PHE A 7 9.09 -12.94 -2.88
C PHE A 7 8.34 -14.18 -2.40
N GLU A 8 8.26 -14.31 -1.07
CA GLU A 8 7.48 -15.33 -0.37
C GLU A 8 6.25 -14.66 0.24
N GLU A 9 5.09 -15.31 0.15
CA GLU A 9 3.89 -14.86 0.84
C GLU A 9 4.01 -15.13 2.34
N LEU A 10 3.66 -14.13 3.15
CA LEU A 10 3.66 -14.25 4.60
C LEU A 10 2.27 -14.72 5.06
N ALA A 11 2.26 -15.78 5.89
CA ALA A 11 1.06 -16.16 6.62
C ALA A 11 0.63 -15.01 7.54
N ALA A 12 -0.60 -14.53 7.36
CA ALA A 12 -1.20 -13.43 8.11
C ALA A 12 -2.11 -13.94 9.24
N ASP A 13 -1.68 -14.98 9.95
CA ASP A 13 -2.49 -15.61 11.00
C ASP A 13 -2.93 -14.58 12.04
N GLY A 14 -4.26 -14.41 12.17
CA GLY A 14 -4.87 -13.46 13.12
C GLY A 14 -4.78 -11.98 12.73
N GLN A 15 -4.28 -11.63 11.56
CA GLN A 15 -4.20 -10.23 11.09
C GLN A 15 -5.31 -9.87 10.12
N ARG A 16 -5.57 -8.55 9.96
CA ARG A 16 -6.62 -8.00 9.10
C ARG A 16 -6.41 -8.46 7.65
N SER A 17 -7.19 -9.46 7.24
CA SER A 17 -7.30 -9.94 5.87
C SER A 17 -8.20 -9.05 5.02
N GLU A 18 -9.06 -8.26 5.66
CA GLU A 18 -9.92 -7.27 5.02
C GLU A 18 -9.78 -5.90 5.70
N ILE A 19 -9.74 -4.82 4.91
CA ILE A 19 -9.77 -3.45 5.43
C ILE A 19 -10.73 -2.58 4.63
N LYS A 20 -11.41 -1.66 5.32
CA LYS A 20 -12.40 -0.74 4.74
C LYS A 20 -11.88 0.69 4.73
N VAL A 21 -11.87 1.31 3.55
CA VAL A 21 -11.40 2.69 3.37
C VAL A 21 -12.55 3.55 2.84
N PRO A 22 -12.94 4.62 3.56
CA PRO A 22 -13.91 5.56 3.04
C PRO A 22 -13.29 6.46 1.97
N LEU A 23 -13.90 6.55 0.80
CA LEU A 23 -13.47 7.42 -0.31
C LEU A 23 -14.67 8.16 -0.89
N MET A 24 -14.72 9.49 -0.68
CA MET A 24 -15.85 10.35 -1.04
C MET A 24 -17.22 9.73 -0.66
N HIS A 25 -18.01 9.32 -1.66
CA HIS A 25 -19.37 8.77 -1.52
C HIS A 25 -19.41 7.24 -1.41
N VAL A 26 -18.26 6.56 -1.36
CA VAL A 26 -18.19 5.10 -1.27
C VAL A 26 -17.24 4.65 -0.15
N GLU A 27 -17.34 3.37 0.20
CA GLU A 27 -16.40 2.65 1.05
C GLU A 27 -15.86 1.47 0.26
N LEU A 28 -14.53 1.38 0.17
CA LEU A 28 -13.84 0.31 -0.52
C LEU A 28 -13.44 -0.76 0.50
N SER A 29 -13.73 -2.03 0.21
CA SER A 29 -13.19 -3.19 0.90
C SER A 29 -11.94 -3.69 0.17
N PHE A 30 -10.87 -3.92 0.91
CA PHE A 30 -9.61 -4.44 0.40
C PHE A 30 -9.27 -5.77 1.05
N ASN A 31 -9.00 -6.78 0.24
CA ASN A 31 -8.34 -8.01 0.68
C ASN A 31 -6.83 -7.78 0.66
N VAL A 32 -6.16 -8.10 1.77
CA VAL A 32 -4.72 -7.83 1.92
C VAL A 32 -3.93 -9.13 1.86
N ARG A 33 -2.84 -9.13 1.09
CA ARG A 33 -1.81 -10.17 1.12
C ARG A 33 -0.44 -9.53 1.29
N TYR A 34 0.45 -10.22 1.98
CA TYR A 34 1.74 -9.70 2.42
C TYR A 34 2.87 -10.55 1.86
N PHE A 35 3.94 -9.91 1.44
CA PHE A 35 5.04 -10.57 0.75
C PHE A 35 6.37 -9.96 1.18
N MET A 36 7.42 -10.79 1.21
CA MET A 36 8.77 -10.33 1.54
C MET A 36 9.80 -11.13 0.77
N ASN A 37 10.91 -10.49 0.39
CA ASN A 37 12.05 -11.15 -0.22
C ASN A 37 13.23 -11.23 0.76
N LYS A 38 14.32 -11.87 0.32
CA LYS A 38 15.57 -11.94 1.09
C LYS A 38 16.45 -10.69 0.95
N ALA A 39 16.12 -9.79 0.03
CA ALA A 39 16.89 -8.59 -0.28
C ALA A 39 16.50 -7.36 0.58
N GLY A 40 15.70 -7.54 1.63
CA GLY A 40 15.28 -6.45 2.52
C GLY A 40 14.13 -5.60 1.97
N ALA A 41 13.37 -6.13 1.02
CA ALA A 41 12.13 -5.50 0.54
C ALA A 41 10.93 -6.39 0.84
N GLY A 42 9.82 -5.76 1.19
CA GLY A 42 8.53 -6.41 1.23
C GLY A 42 7.43 -5.50 0.73
N TYR A 43 6.24 -6.08 0.53
CA TYR A 43 5.09 -5.33 0.09
C TYR A 43 3.80 -5.95 0.60
N CYS A 44 2.74 -5.14 0.64
CA CYS A 44 1.38 -5.62 0.72
C CYS A 44 0.64 -5.31 -0.58
N GLY A 45 -0.09 -6.30 -1.09
CA GLY A 45 -1.07 -6.12 -2.15
C GLY A 45 -2.45 -5.92 -1.54
N LEU A 46 -3.08 -4.79 -1.82
CA LEU A 46 -4.42 -4.42 -1.39
C LEU A 46 -5.38 -4.58 -2.58
N LEU A 47 -6.03 -5.75 -2.68
CA LEU A 47 -6.98 -6.05 -3.74
C LEU A 47 -8.35 -5.47 -3.37
N VAL A 48 -8.88 -4.56 -4.19
CA VAL A 48 -10.25 -4.06 -4.02
C VAL A 48 -11.24 -5.20 -4.28
N SER A 49 -11.87 -5.68 -3.21
CA SER A 49 -12.82 -6.79 -3.22
C SER A 49 -14.28 -6.34 -3.18
N GLY A 50 -14.55 -5.10 -2.75
CA GLY A 50 -15.90 -4.59 -2.67
C GLY A 50 -15.99 -3.07 -2.66
N VAL A 51 -17.17 -2.56 -3.02
CA VAL A 51 -17.54 -1.14 -2.95
C VAL A 51 -18.92 -1.06 -2.32
N LYS A 52 -19.10 -0.13 -1.37
CA LYS A 52 -20.36 0.15 -0.71
C LYS A 52 -20.69 1.64 -0.74
N GLY A 53 -21.85 2.02 -1.24
CA GLY A 53 -22.27 3.43 -1.27
C GLY A 53 -22.57 4.01 0.13
N LYS A 54 -22.08 5.22 0.41
CA LYS A 54 -22.39 6.02 1.61
C LYS A 54 -23.51 7.01 1.30
N GLY A 55 -24.77 6.56 1.43
CA GLY A 55 -25.96 7.42 1.31
C GLY A 55 -26.46 7.67 -0.13
N LEU A 56 -25.59 7.54 -1.15
CA LEU A 56 -25.95 7.65 -2.57
C LEU A 56 -25.94 6.26 -3.25
N LYS A 57 -26.87 5.39 -2.85
CA LYS A 57 -27.04 4.04 -3.43
C LYS A 57 -27.43 4.13 -4.91
N GLY A 58 -26.91 3.24 -5.75
CA GLY A 58 -27.25 3.16 -7.18
C GLY A 58 -26.08 3.47 -8.12
N LYS A 59 -26.24 4.44 -9.03
CA LYS A 59 -25.31 4.67 -10.16
C LYS A 59 -23.85 4.93 -9.74
N ILE A 60 -23.62 5.66 -8.64
CA ILE A 60 -22.27 5.99 -8.16
C ILE A 60 -21.54 4.73 -7.67
N GLU A 61 -22.22 3.90 -6.89
CA GLU A 61 -21.69 2.62 -6.41
C GLU A 61 -21.37 1.68 -7.58
N ALA A 62 -22.24 1.60 -8.59
CA ALA A 62 -22.01 0.79 -9.77
C ALA A 62 -20.81 1.28 -10.62
N VAL A 63 -20.66 2.60 -10.79
CA VAL A 63 -19.52 3.20 -11.49
C VAL A 63 -18.22 2.94 -10.73
N ALA A 64 -18.21 3.17 -9.42
CA ALA A 64 -17.04 2.90 -8.57
C ALA A 64 -16.69 1.41 -8.56
N ALA A 65 -17.68 0.52 -8.47
CA ALA A 65 -17.47 -0.92 -8.54
C ALA A 65 -16.82 -1.33 -9.87
N LYS A 66 -17.31 -0.80 -10.99
CA LYS A 66 -16.73 -1.06 -12.33
C LYS A 66 -15.29 -0.55 -12.46
N SER A 67 -14.98 0.59 -11.84
CA SER A 67 -13.64 1.18 -11.93
C SER A 67 -12.62 0.50 -11.02
N TYR A 68 -13.01 0.14 -9.81
CA TYR A 68 -12.08 -0.25 -8.74
C TYR A 68 -12.04 -1.76 -8.44
N ILE A 69 -13.14 -2.51 -8.54
CA ILE A 69 -13.14 -3.93 -8.15
C ILE A 69 -12.16 -4.70 -9.04
N GLY A 70 -11.35 -5.57 -8.41
CA GLY A 70 -10.32 -6.35 -9.08
C GLY A 70 -9.00 -5.59 -9.29
N ARG A 71 -8.96 -4.29 -9.01
CA ARG A 71 -7.71 -3.51 -8.97
C ARG A 71 -6.94 -3.83 -7.71
N THR A 72 -5.61 -3.85 -7.83
CA THR A 72 -4.71 -4.05 -6.70
C THR A 72 -3.83 -2.82 -6.53
N VAL A 73 -3.76 -2.34 -5.29
CA VAL A 73 -2.78 -1.33 -4.88
C VAL A 73 -1.58 -2.04 -4.27
N TYR A 74 -0.38 -1.63 -4.66
CA TYR A 74 0.86 -2.18 -4.12
C TYR A 74 1.53 -1.14 -3.23
N VAL A 75 1.89 -1.56 -2.03
CA VAL A 75 2.66 -0.73 -1.10
C VAL A 75 3.92 -1.48 -0.72
N PHE A 76 5.07 -0.94 -1.11
CA PHE A 76 6.37 -1.51 -0.78
C PHE A 76 6.97 -0.84 0.45
N LEU A 77 7.80 -1.60 1.15
CA LEU A 77 8.56 -1.17 2.31
C LEU A 77 9.94 -1.81 2.29
N SER A 78 10.94 -0.98 2.56
CA SER A 78 12.26 -1.39 2.99
C SER A 78 12.64 -0.64 4.26
N GLU A 79 13.42 -1.27 5.11
CA GLU A 79 14.01 -0.66 6.29
C GLU A 79 15.45 -0.30 5.98
N LEU A 80 15.89 0.87 6.44
CA LEU A 80 17.25 1.36 6.28
C LEU A 80 18.05 1.11 7.56
N ASN A 81 19.38 1.03 7.45
CA ASN A 81 20.26 0.82 8.60
C ASN A 81 20.19 1.93 9.65
N ASP A 82 19.73 3.12 9.28
CA ASP A 82 19.48 4.24 10.21
C ASP A 82 18.12 4.12 10.94
N GLY A 83 17.41 3.01 10.75
CA GLY A 83 16.10 2.73 11.38
C GLY A 83 14.91 3.32 10.62
N LYS A 84 15.14 4.14 9.58
CA LYS A 84 14.06 4.73 8.79
C LYS A 84 13.40 3.70 7.89
N LYS A 85 12.13 3.93 7.60
CA LYS A 85 11.29 3.08 6.76
C LYS A 85 11.03 3.80 5.44
N PHE A 86 11.57 3.25 4.36
CA PHE A 86 11.30 3.73 3.03
C PHE A 86 10.07 3.02 2.47
N ILE A 87 9.01 3.78 2.16
CA ILE A 87 7.78 3.24 1.60
C ILE A 87 7.57 3.71 0.17
N THR A 88 6.95 2.87 -0.65
CA THR A 88 6.45 3.27 -1.97
C THR A 88 4.96 2.99 -2.06
N VAL A 89 4.18 4.04 -2.29
CA VAL A 89 2.70 4.04 -2.24
C VAL A 89 2.14 4.72 -3.50
N PRO A 90 0.89 4.42 -3.93
CA PRO A 90 0.29 5.15 -5.04
C PRO A 90 0.00 6.60 -4.63
N ALA A 91 0.29 7.54 -5.54
CA ALA A 91 -0.31 8.87 -5.50
C ALA A 91 -1.78 8.72 -5.92
N LEU A 92 -2.70 8.81 -4.95
CA LEU A 92 -4.13 8.72 -5.21
C LEU A 92 -4.69 10.00 -5.84
N PHE A 93 -4.01 11.14 -5.66
CA PHE A 93 -4.44 12.46 -6.12
C PHE A 93 -3.23 13.26 -6.61
N GLU A 94 -3.47 14.25 -7.49
CA GLU A 94 -2.42 15.12 -8.06
C GLU A 94 -1.90 16.18 -7.07
N LYS A 95 -2.58 16.39 -5.94
CA LYS A 95 -2.18 17.35 -4.90
C LYS A 95 -1.37 16.68 -3.79
N GLU A 96 -0.49 17.44 -3.14
CA GLU A 96 0.23 16.99 -1.95
C GLU A 96 -0.75 16.57 -0.84
N PRO A 97 -0.48 15.44 -0.15
CA PRO A 97 -1.33 14.96 0.94
C PRO A 97 -1.30 15.93 2.12
N THR A 98 -2.45 16.11 2.78
CA THR A 98 -2.52 16.82 4.07
C THR A 98 -2.71 15.79 5.16
N PHE A 99 -1.66 15.54 5.94
CA PHE A 99 -1.71 14.55 7.03
C PHE A 99 -2.29 15.20 8.30
N ASP A 100 -3.23 14.50 8.94
CA ASP A 100 -3.69 14.85 10.29
C ASP A 100 -2.52 14.59 11.26
N GLU A 101 -2.22 15.53 12.17
CA GLU A 101 -1.05 15.52 13.10
C GLU A 101 -0.97 14.28 14.03
N LYS A 102 -1.94 13.36 13.90
CA LYS A 102 -2.02 12.09 14.64
C LYS A 102 -1.12 10.99 14.08
N LEU A 103 -0.58 11.14 12.87
CA LEU A 103 0.39 10.19 12.33
C LEU A 103 1.81 10.70 12.49
N ASP A 104 2.58 10.00 13.32
CA ASP A 104 4.02 10.13 13.34
C ASP A 104 4.61 9.54 12.05
N MET A 105 5.20 10.40 11.23
CA MET A 105 5.85 10.08 9.96
C MET A 105 7.34 10.41 9.98
N ASP A 106 7.92 10.78 11.12
CA ASP A 106 9.31 11.26 11.19
C ASP A 106 10.31 10.17 10.77
N ASP A 107 9.94 8.91 10.98
CA ASP A 107 10.70 7.73 10.57
C ASP A 107 10.36 7.22 9.15
N LEU A 108 9.47 7.88 8.42
CA LEU A 108 8.99 7.45 7.10
C LEU A 108 9.57 8.30 5.97
N ILE A 109 10.20 7.63 5.00
CA ILE A 109 10.57 8.23 3.72
C ILE A 109 9.56 7.74 2.68
N ILE A 110 8.73 8.66 2.16
CA ILE A 110 7.63 8.33 1.26
C ILE A 110 8.05 8.59 -0.19
N ASN A 111 7.95 7.55 -1.01
CA ASN A 111 8.00 7.65 -2.46
C ASN A 111 6.62 7.36 -3.05
N THR A 112 6.16 8.19 -3.97
CA THR A 112 4.84 8.04 -4.58
C THR A 112 4.97 7.63 -6.02
N TYR A 113 4.15 6.66 -6.46
CA TYR A 113 4.02 6.34 -7.88
C TYR A 113 2.66 6.79 -8.42
N PHE A 114 2.65 7.42 -9.59
CA PHE A 114 1.39 7.82 -10.23
C PHE A 114 0.59 6.60 -10.66
N HIS A 115 -0.68 6.60 -10.26
CA HIS A 115 -1.67 5.60 -10.67
C HIS A 115 -2.06 5.90 -12.13
N ALA A 116 -1.40 5.32 -13.13
CA ALA A 116 -2.08 5.20 -14.42
C ALA A 116 -3.20 4.14 -14.23
N ASP A 117 -4.35 4.54 -13.67
CA ASP A 117 -5.53 3.69 -13.40
C ASP A 117 -5.31 2.45 -12.49
N PHE A 118 -4.35 2.49 -11.56
CA PHE A 118 -3.93 1.32 -10.76
C PHE A 118 -3.52 0.13 -11.64
N LYS A 119 -3.03 0.41 -12.86
CA LYS A 119 -2.60 -0.63 -13.81
C LYS A 119 -1.15 -1.05 -13.63
N LYS A 120 -0.35 -0.34 -12.82
CA LYS A 120 1.03 -0.74 -12.56
C LYS A 120 1.04 -2.12 -11.92
N SER A 121 1.72 -3.04 -12.57
CA SER A 121 2.05 -4.36 -12.06
C SER A 121 2.94 -4.25 -10.82
N PRO A 122 2.98 -5.28 -9.97
CA PRO A 122 3.86 -5.27 -8.82
C PRO A 122 5.35 -5.16 -9.25
N GLN A 123 5.71 -5.66 -10.43
CA GLN A 123 7.06 -5.55 -11.01
C GLN A 123 7.45 -4.10 -11.30
N GLU A 124 6.54 -3.31 -11.87
CA GLU A 124 6.78 -1.89 -12.16
C GLU A 124 6.97 -1.09 -10.86
N VAL A 125 6.09 -1.31 -9.87
CA VAL A 125 6.20 -0.61 -8.58
C VAL A 125 7.45 -1.05 -7.82
N TYR A 126 7.82 -2.33 -7.86
CA TYR A 126 9.06 -2.83 -7.28
C TYR A 126 10.29 -2.17 -7.91
N LYS A 127 10.31 -2.04 -9.24
CA LYS A 127 11.41 -1.34 -9.93
C LYS A 127 11.53 0.11 -9.46
N GLU A 128 10.43 0.83 -9.33
CA GLU A 128 10.42 2.21 -8.81
C GLU A 128 10.92 2.28 -7.37
N HIS A 129 10.47 1.35 -6.53
CA HIS A 129 10.93 1.22 -5.15
C HIS A 129 12.45 1.02 -5.09
N MET A 130 12.97 0.06 -5.84
CA MET A 130 14.41 -0.24 -5.86
C MET A 130 15.24 0.90 -6.46
N CYS A 131 14.75 1.57 -7.51
CA CYS A 131 15.42 2.74 -8.07
C CYS A 131 15.54 3.88 -7.05
N ALA A 132 14.50 4.12 -6.25
CA ALA A 132 14.53 5.15 -5.22
C ALA A 132 15.37 4.76 -3.97
N LEU A 133 15.72 3.48 -3.85
CA LEU A 133 16.63 2.96 -2.82
C LEU A 133 18.11 3.00 -3.24
N ILE A 134 18.44 3.37 -4.48
CA ILE A 134 19.83 3.44 -4.94
C ILE A 134 20.63 4.39 -4.04
N GLY A 135 21.76 3.91 -3.51
CA GLY A 135 22.63 4.66 -2.61
C GLY A 135 22.15 4.73 -1.16
N LYS A 136 21.08 4.00 -0.81
CA LYS A 136 20.64 3.84 0.59
C LYS A 136 21.06 2.47 1.11
N ASP A 137 21.48 2.43 2.37
CA ASP A 137 21.87 1.19 3.04
C ASP A 137 20.65 0.48 3.62
N ILE A 138 20.21 -0.59 2.95
CA ILE A 138 19.06 -1.39 3.34
C ILE A 138 19.44 -2.31 4.51
N SER A 139 18.59 -2.33 5.53
CA SER A 139 18.70 -3.22 6.68
C SER A 139 18.45 -4.69 6.30
N ASN A 140 19.19 -5.57 6.95
CA ASN A 140 18.99 -7.02 6.87
C ASN A 140 18.11 -7.59 7.99
N ASP A 141 17.53 -6.74 8.86
CA ASP A 141 16.61 -7.15 9.92
C ASP A 141 15.24 -7.56 9.33
N ARG A 142 15.13 -8.86 9.03
CA ARG A 142 13.91 -9.44 8.46
C ARG A 142 12.74 -9.43 9.42
N ASP A 143 12.98 -9.45 10.73
CA ASP A 143 11.90 -9.49 11.73
C ASP A 143 11.29 -8.10 11.90
N SER A 144 12.12 -7.05 11.91
CA SER A 144 11.65 -5.66 11.90
C SER A 144 10.90 -5.35 10.62
N LEU A 145 11.45 -5.74 9.46
CA LEU A 145 10.77 -5.60 8.18
C LEU A 145 9.42 -6.34 8.16
N ARG A 146 9.36 -7.59 8.66
CA ARG A 146 8.11 -8.36 8.78
C ARG A 146 7.08 -7.61 9.62
N ARG A 147 7.45 -7.13 10.81
CA ARG A 147 6.55 -6.33 11.67
C ARG A 147 6.08 -5.06 10.95
N GLY A 148 6.98 -4.40 10.23
CA GLY A 148 6.69 -3.22 9.43
C GLY A 148 5.65 -3.51 8.35
N ILE A 149 5.84 -4.55 7.54
CA ILE A 149 4.94 -4.96 6.46
C ILE A 149 3.55 -5.28 6.98
N LEU A 150 3.47 -6.03 8.07
CA LEU A 150 2.20 -6.40 8.70
C LEU A 150 1.46 -5.18 9.29
N GLY A 151 2.20 -4.13 9.67
CA GLY A 151 1.63 -2.84 10.08
C GLY A 151 1.36 -1.85 8.93
N LEU A 152 1.87 -2.10 7.73
CA LEU A 152 1.73 -1.20 6.58
C LEU A 152 0.29 -0.88 6.24
N PRO A 153 -0.67 -1.80 6.25
CA PRO A 153 -2.01 -1.44 5.80
C PRO A 153 -2.67 -0.40 6.71
N ALA A 154 -2.39 -0.39 8.01
CA ALA A 154 -2.88 0.65 8.90
C ALA A 154 -2.28 2.02 8.54
N LYS A 155 -0.96 2.10 8.35
CA LYS A 155 -0.27 3.35 7.99
C LYS A 155 -0.59 3.82 6.57
N GLY A 156 -0.53 2.89 5.62
CA GLY A 156 -0.86 3.08 4.22
C GLY A 156 -2.29 3.58 4.03
N ILE A 157 -3.28 3.05 4.75
CA ILE A 157 -4.66 3.56 4.67
C ILE A 157 -4.79 4.97 5.20
N GLU A 158 -4.10 5.32 6.27
CA GLU A 158 -4.10 6.70 6.77
C GLU A 158 -3.42 7.65 5.77
N ILE A 159 -2.34 7.19 5.13
CA ILE A 159 -1.73 7.91 4.00
C ILE A 159 -2.76 8.08 2.88
N LEU A 160 -3.45 7.02 2.44
CA LEU A 160 -4.49 7.08 1.40
C LEU A 160 -5.67 8.02 1.80
N LYS A 161 -6.05 8.07 3.08
CA LYS A 161 -7.07 9.00 3.61
C LYS A 161 -6.60 10.45 3.61
N SER A 162 -5.30 10.69 3.76
CA SER A 162 -4.68 12.03 3.82
C SER A 162 -4.59 12.72 2.45
N TYR A 163 -4.74 11.97 1.36
CA TYR A 163 -4.84 12.54 0.02
C TYR A 163 -6.27 12.98 -0.36
N LYS A 164 -7.23 13.03 0.58
CA LYS A 164 -8.63 13.39 0.33
C LYS A 164 -8.87 14.66 -0.48
#